data_AF-A0A1M5X2V0-F1
#
_entry.id   AF-A0A1M5X2V0-F1
#
_cell.length_a   1.000
_cell.length_b   1.000
_cell.length_c   1.000
_cell.angle_alpha   90.00
_cell.angle_beta   90.00
_cell.angle_gamma   90.00
#
_symmetry.space_group_name_H-M   'P 1'
#
loop_
_entity.id
_entity.type
_entity.pdbx_description
1 polymer ?
#
loop_
_entity_poly.entity_id
_entity_poly.type
_entity_poly.pdbx_seq_one_letter_code
_entity_poly.pdbx_strand_id
1 'polypeptide(L)'
;MYLLLFTIIYCVITQTLNISYEYAMGIYIIGLSLVKGFFSEEIKDIFNFQKAKKLYEKNGFNKSLMELLSLILIFVNSYLIDYKPFHLFEFIYIFFLIAIIYRFLFWGTTQTLKKLTYK
;
A
#
# COMPACT_ATOMS: atom_id res chain seq x y z
N MET A 1 3.30 -10.06 -6.07
CA MET A 1 3.92 -11.09 -5.21
C MET A 1 5.04 -10.49 -4.36
N TYR A 2 6.04 -9.82 -4.97
CA TYR A 2 7.12 -9.14 -4.22
C TYR A 2 6.64 -8.10 -3.21
N LEU A 3 5.65 -7.25 -3.56
CA LEU A 3 5.09 -6.25 -2.65
C LEU A 3 4.46 -6.90 -1.41
N LEU A 4 3.64 -7.93 -1.60
CA LEU A 4 2.97 -8.64 -0.51
C LEU A 4 3.98 -9.34 0.39
N LEU A 5 5.00 -9.97 -0.20
CA LEU A 5 6.07 -10.63 0.56
C LEU A 5 6.92 -9.62 1.34
N PHE A 6 7.29 -8.49 0.73
CA PHE A 6 7.95 -7.37 1.41
C PHE A 6 7.11 -6.85 2.57
N THR A 7 5.80 -6.75 2.38
CA THR A 7 4.87 -6.28 3.41
C THR A 7 4.80 -7.24 4.59
N ILE A 8 4.75 -8.55 4.34
CA ILE A 8 4.79 -9.57 5.40
C ILE A 8 6.09 -9.46 6.20
N ILE A 9 7.25 -9.38 5.52
CA ILE A 9 8.55 -9.24 6.18
C ILE A 9 8.59 -7.96 7.04
N TYR A 10 8.08 -6.85 6.50
CA TYR A 10 8.00 -5.59 7.23
C TYR A 10 7.12 -5.69 8.49
N CYS A 11 5.98 -6.36 8.40
CA CYS A 11 5.09 -6.58 9.55
C CYS A 11 5.80 -7.41 10.64
N VAL A 12 6.50 -8.48 10.26
CA VAL A 12 7.28 -9.31 11.20
C VAL A 12 8.37 -8.49 11.90
N ILE A 13 9.11 -7.68 11.15
CA ILE A 13 10.18 -6.82 11.71
C ILE A 13 9.59 -5.80 12.68
N THR A 14 8.52 -5.11 12.30
CA THR A 14 7.90 -4.08 13.14
C THR A 14 7.32 -4.63 14.43
N GLN A 15 6.70 -5.81 14.39
CA GLN A 15 6.26 -6.52 15.60
C GLN A 15 7.44 -6.95 16.48
N THR A 16 8.50 -7.50 15.90
CA THR A 16 9.68 -7.98 16.65
C THR A 16 10.41 -6.83 17.35
N LEU A 17 10.46 -5.66 16.71
CA LEU A 17 11.09 -4.45 17.24
C LEU A 17 10.17 -3.61 18.13
N ASN A 18 8.90 -4.03 18.31
CA ASN A 18 7.89 -3.32 19.09
C ASN A 18 7.79 -1.82 18.72
N ILE A 19 7.86 -1.51 17.43
CA ILE A 19 7.77 -0.13 16.92
C ILE A 19 6.32 0.31 17.05
N SER A 20 6.08 1.53 17.55
CA SER A 20 4.71 2.05 17.66
C SER A 20 4.04 2.14 16.29
N TYR A 21 2.72 1.93 16.27
CA TYR A 21 1.98 1.80 15.02
C TYR A 21 2.08 3.05 14.14
N GLU A 22 2.15 4.25 14.73
CA GLU A 22 2.25 5.53 14.02
C GLU A 22 3.52 5.59 13.17
N TYR A 23 4.65 5.20 13.76
CA TYR A 23 5.94 5.18 13.07
C TYR A 23 6.00 4.04 12.07
N ALA A 24 5.53 2.84 12.41
CA ALA A 24 5.52 1.70 11.49
C ALA A 24 4.67 1.99 10.24
N MET A 25 3.47 2.54 10.43
CA MET A 25 2.59 2.85 9.31
C MET A 25 3.12 4.04 8.49
N GLY A 26 3.61 5.08 9.16
CA GLY A 26 4.20 6.26 8.51
C GLY A 26 5.41 5.90 7.65
N ILE A 27 6.37 5.15 8.20
CA ILE A 27 7.58 4.72 7.48
C ILE A 27 7.21 3.90 6.25
N TYR A 28 6.28 2.97 6.39
CA TYR A 28 5.86 2.12 5.29
C TYR A 28 5.21 2.95 4.17
N ILE A 29 4.25 3.82 4.51
CA ILE A 29 3.55 4.69 3.56
C ILE A 29 4.52 5.64 2.86
N ILE A 30 5.40 6.30 3.62
CA ILE A 30 6.39 7.25 3.07
C ILE A 30 7.37 6.51 2.15
N GLY A 31 7.90 5.36 2.57
CA GLY A 31 8.79 4.55 1.76
C GLY A 31 8.17 4.14 0.43
N LEU A 32 6.92 3.67 0.46
CA LEU A 32 6.18 3.34 -0.77
C LEU A 32 5.86 4.55 -1.64
N SER A 33 5.58 5.69 -1.02
CA SER A 33 5.36 6.97 -1.71
C SER A 33 6.61 7.41 -2.46
N LEU A 34 7.79 7.31 -1.83
CA LEU A 34 9.07 7.66 -2.44
C LEU A 34 9.43 6.70 -3.58
N VAL A 35 9.28 5.39 -3.37
CA VAL A 35 9.50 4.39 -4.44
C VAL A 35 8.56 4.68 -5.61
N LYS A 36 7.28 4.92 -5.34
CA LYS A 36 6.33 5.23 -6.41
C LYS A 36 6.67 6.55 -7.12
N GLY A 37 6.98 7.61 -6.38
CA GLY A 37 7.28 8.93 -6.92
C GLY A 37 8.59 9.00 -7.71
N PHE A 38 9.61 8.22 -7.31
CA PHE A 38 10.89 8.18 -8.01
C PHE A 38 10.83 7.43 -9.34
N PHE A 39 9.99 6.39 -9.42
CA PHE A 39 9.87 5.53 -10.61
C PHE A 39 8.66 5.83 -11.50
N SER A 40 7.74 6.65 -11.01
CA SER A 40 6.68 7.22 -11.83
C SER A 40 7.18 8.55 -12.37
N GLU A 41 7.50 8.62 -13.66
CA GLU A 41 7.66 9.89 -14.40
C GLU A 41 6.36 10.74 -14.38
N GLU A 42 5.32 10.27 -13.69
CA GLU A 42 3.94 10.68 -13.81
C GLU A 42 3.28 10.87 -12.43
N ILE A 43 3.90 11.65 -11.53
CA ILE A 43 3.17 12.18 -10.35
C ILE A 43 1.85 12.86 -10.79
N LYS A 44 1.81 13.38 -12.02
CA LYS A 44 0.60 13.90 -12.69
C LYS A 44 -0.45 12.85 -13.08
N ASP A 45 -0.11 11.58 -13.31
CA ASP A 45 -1.07 10.56 -13.75
C ASP A 45 -1.75 9.78 -12.62
N ILE A 46 -1.37 10.02 -11.36
CA ILE A 46 -2.06 9.44 -10.21
C ILE A 46 -3.54 9.90 -10.14
N PHE A 47 -3.85 11.07 -10.71
CA PHE A 47 -5.21 11.61 -10.82
C PHE A 47 -5.91 11.30 -12.16
N ASN A 48 -5.25 10.61 -13.09
CA ASN A 48 -5.75 10.44 -14.45
C ASN A 48 -6.60 9.16 -14.59
N PHE A 49 -7.91 9.29 -14.39
CA PHE A 49 -8.88 8.17 -14.43
C PHE A 49 -8.90 7.40 -15.76
N GLN A 50 -8.63 8.05 -16.89
CA GLN A 50 -8.59 7.41 -18.21
C GLN A 50 -7.38 6.47 -18.37
N LYS A 51 -6.21 6.88 -17.85
CA LYS A 51 -5.03 5.99 -17.78
C LYS A 51 -5.24 4.86 -16.78
N ALA A 52 -5.97 5.10 -15.68
CA ALA A 52 -6.23 4.07 -14.68
C ALA A 52 -6.98 2.85 -15.23
N LYS A 53 -7.92 3.04 -16.17
CA LYS A 53 -8.62 1.93 -16.85
C LYS A 53 -7.66 1.10 -17.71
N LYS A 54 -6.81 1.76 -18.52
CA LYS A 54 -5.75 1.08 -19.29
C LYS A 54 -4.73 0.37 -18.38
N LEU A 55 -4.42 0.97 -17.24
CA LEU A 55 -3.54 0.38 -16.24
C LEU A 55 -4.16 -0.86 -15.60
N TYR A 56 -5.46 -0.87 -15.31
CA TYR A 56 -6.19 -2.04 -14.82
C TYR A 56 -6.15 -3.20 -15.82
N GLU A 57 -6.48 -2.90 -17.08
CA GLU A 57 -6.40 -3.87 -18.18
C GLU A 57 -4.99 -4.46 -18.33
N LYS A 58 -3.95 -3.65 -18.09
CA LYS A 58 -2.54 -4.08 -18.14
C LYS A 58 -2.03 -4.76 -16.86
N ASN A 59 -2.52 -4.38 -15.68
CA ASN A 59 -2.07 -4.92 -14.39
C ASN A 59 -2.73 -6.28 -14.11
N GLY A 60 -3.98 -6.43 -14.53
CA GLY A 60 -4.81 -7.60 -14.27
C GLY A 60 -5.37 -7.60 -12.84
N PHE A 61 -6.50 -8.27 -12.67
CA PHE A 61 -7.20 -8.40 -11.40
C PHE A 61 -6.30 -8.94 -10.27
N ASN A 62 -5.56 -10.02 -10.55
CA ASN A 62 -4.73 -10.69 -9.54
C ASN A 62 -3.65 -9.78 -8.92
N LYS A 63 -3.03 -8.88 -9.69
CA LYS A 63 -2.01 -7.96 -9.13
C LYS A 63 -2.65 -6.87 -8.30
N SER A 64 -3.77 -6.33 -8.76
CA SER A 64 -4.54 -5.32 -8.03
C SER A 64 -5.05 -5.88 -6.70
N LEU A 65 -5.44 -7.16 -6.69
CA LEU A 65 -5.85 -7.88 -5.48
C LEU A 65 -4.67 -8.09 -4.52
N MET A 66 -3.47 -8.43 -5.01
CA MET A 66 -2.28 -8.50 -4.16
C MET A 66 -1.89 -7.14 -3.55
N GLU A 67 -2.03 -6.06 -4.31
CA GLU A 67 -1.82 -4.69 -3.83
C GLU A 67 -2.82 -4.37 -2.70
N LEU A 68 -4.09 -4.77 -2.84
CA LEU A 68 -5.12 -4.56 -1.83
C LEU A 68 -4.86 -5.38 -0.57
N LEU A 69 -4.54 -6.67 -0.73
CA LEU A 69 -4.20 -7.55 0.38
C LEU A 69 -3.01 -7.02 1.18
N SER A 70 -1.99 -6.49 0.50
CA SER A 70 -0.82 -5.91 1.16
C SER A 70 -1.22 -4.73 2.05
N LEU A 71 -2.07 -3.83 1.53
CA LEU A 71 -2.58 -2.69 2.28
C LEU A 71 -3.40 -3.11 3.50
N ILE A 72 -4.29 -4.09 3.33
CA ILE A 72 -5.09 -4.65 4.43
C ILE A 72 -4.16 -5.25 5.51
N LEU A 73 -3.10 -5.95 5.09
CA LEU A 73 -2.15 -6.61 6.01
C LEU A 73 -1.44 -5.60 6.92
N ILE A 74 -1.05 -4.44 6.39
CA ILE A 74 -0.44 -3.36 7.20
C ILE A 74 -1.45 -2.80 8.19
N PHE A 75 -2.69 -2.58 7.75
CA PHE A 75 -3.74 -2.09 8.64
C PHE A 75 -4.04 -3.05 9.78
N VAL A 76 -4.14 -4.35 9.46
CA VAL A 76 -4.29 -5.39 10.47
C VAL A 76 -3.07 -5.42 11.40
N ASN A 77 -1.85 -5.29 10.86
CA ASN A 77 -0.63 -5.25 11.67
C ASN A 77 -0.62 -4.05 12.63
N SER A 78 -0.95 -2.86 12.15
CA SER A 78 -1.06 -1.65 12.97
C SER A 78 -2.11 -1.82 14.08
N TYR A 79 -3.24 -2.47 13.77
CA TYR A 79 -4.26 -2.77 14.77
C TYR A 79 -3.76 -3.75 15.85
N LEU A 80 -3.00 -4.78 15.45
CA LEU A 80 -2.48 -5.77 16.38
C LEU A 80 -1.42 -5.21 17.34
N ILE A 81 -0.68 -4.17 16.95
CA ILE A 81 0.34 -3.52 17.78
C ILE A 81 -0.28 -2.76 18.96
N ASP A 82 -1.34 -1.98 18.70
CA ASP A 82 -1.92 -1.07 19.71
C ASP A 82 -3.25 -1.57 20.32
N TYR A 83 -3.79 -2.69 19.82
CA TYR A 83 -5.02 -3.38 20.24
C TYR A 83 -6.11 -2.46 20.82
N LYS A 84 -6.50 -1.44 20.04
CA LYS A 84 -7.56 -0.50 20.42
C LYS A 84 -8.88 -0.88 19.75
N PRO A 85 -9.97 -1.16 20.49
CA PRO A 85 -11.25 -1.46 19.88
C PRO A 85 -11.75 -0.26 19.06
N PHE A 86 -12.12 -0.50 17.80
CA PHE A 86 -12.58 0.56 16.91
C PHE A 86 -14.00 1.02 17.24
N HIS A 87 -14.19 2.34 17.31
CA HIS A 87 -15.52 2.92 17.14
C HIS A 87 -15.95 2.91 15.67
N LEU A 88 -17.26 2.84 15.42
CA LEU A 88 -17.83 2.73 14.07
C LEU A 88 -17.42 3.91 13.15
N PHE A 89 -17.27 5.11 13.72
CA PHE A 89 -16.77 6.29 13.02
C PHE A 89 -15.28 6.17 12.63
N GLU A 90 -14.45 5.63 13.51
CA GLU A 90 -13.01 5.42 13.23
C GLU A 90 -12.84 4.38 12.13
N PHE A 91 -13.67 3.33 12.13
CA PHE A 91 -13.69 2.34 11.05
C PHE A 91 -14.03 2.96 9.69
N ILE A 92 -15.05 3.83 9.63
CA ILE A 92 -15.41 4.54 8.39
C ILE A 92 -14.25 5.42 7.92
N TYR A 93 -13.64 6.18 8.84
CA TYR A 93 -12.49 7.03 8.53
C TYR A 93 -11.31 6.21 7.97
N ILE A 94 -10.98 5.09 8.62
CA ILE A 94 -9.94 4.15 8.20
C ILE A 94 -10.26 3.54 6.84
N PHE A 95 -11.53 3.18 6.59
CA PHE A 95 -11.95 2.65 5.30
C PHE A 95 -11.74 3.65 4.16
N PHE A 96 -12.10 4.92 4.36
CA PHE A 96 -11.82 5.97 3.39
C PHE A 96 -10.31 6.19 3.20
N LEU A 97 -9.53 6.15 4.29
CA LEU A 97 -8.08 6.26 4.22
C LEU A 97 -7.45 5.11 3.42
N ILE A 98 -7.91 3.87 3.65
CA ILE A 98 -7.53 2.68 2.88
C ILE A 98 -7.88 2.88 1.40
N ALA A 99 -9.09 3.34 1.08
CA ALA A 99 -9.51 3.53 -0.31
C ALA A 99 -8.62 4.56 -1.03
N ILE A 100 -8.28 5.67 -0.35
CA ILE A 100 -7.39 6.71 -0.86
C ILE A 100 -5.98 6.15 -1.02
N ILE A 101 -5.37 5.58 0.02
CA ILE A 101 -4.01 5.01 -0.04
C ILE A 101 -3.93 3.91 -1.09
N TYR A 102 -4.95 3.05 -1.18
CA TYR A 102 -5.01 2.02 -2.20
C TYR A 102 -4.94 2.63 -3.60
N ARG A 103 -5.79 3.61 -3.88
CA ARG A 103 -5.88 4.26 -5.18
C ARG A 103 -4.61 5.02 -5.54
N PHE A 104 -4.09 5.83 -4.62
CA PHE A 104 -3.02 6.78 -4.90
C PHE A 104 -1.63 6.16 -4.74
N LEU A 105 -1.44 5.22 -3.81
CA LEU A 105 -0.14 4.63 -3.51
C LEU A 105 -0.03 3.19 -4.01
N PHE A 106 -0.94 2.30 -3.63
CA PHE A 106 -0.76 0.89 -3.96
C PHE A 106 -1.11 0.54 -5.40
N TRP A 107 -2.03 1.27 -6.03
CA TRP A 107 -2.45 0.94 -7.38
C TRP A 107 -1.31 1.13 -8.38
N GLY A 108 -0.92 0.04 -9.04
CA GLY A 108 0.09 0.04 -10.09
C GLY A 108 1.54 -0.03 -9.59
N THR A 109 1.80 -0.06 -8.28
CA THR A 109 3.18 -0.19 -7.76
C THR A 109 3.80 -1.54 -8.08
N THR A 110 3.02 -2.61 -8.18
CA THR A 110 3.56 -3.92 -8.61
C THR A 110 4.08 -3.86 -10.05
N GLN A 111 3.47 -3.03 -10.90
CA GLN A 111 3.89 -2.81 -12.27
C GLN A 111 5.19 -2.00 -12.34
N THR A 112 5.27 -0.92 -11.54
CA THR A 112 6.47 -0.10 -11.38
C THR A 112 7.65 -0.92 -10.86
N LEU A 113 7.43 -1.73 -9.81
CA LEU A 113 8.44 -2.63 -9.25
C LEU A 113 8.89 -3.70 -10.27
N LYS A 114 7.97 -4.25 -11.06
CA LYS A 114 8.35 -5.22 -12.10
C LYS A 114 9.25 -4.61 -13.17
N LYS A 115 8.98 -3.36 -13.60
CA LYS A 115 9.88 -2.66 -14.53
C LYS A 115 11.28 -2.47 -13.94
N LEU A 116 11.39 -2.30 -12.62
CA LEU A 116 12.66 -2.14 -11.92
C LEU A 116 13.49 -3.42 -11.88
N THR A 117 12.87 -4.59 -11.67
CA THR A 117 13.59 -5.86 -11.59
C THR A 117 14.08 -6.38 -12.95
N TYR A 118 13.47 -5.91 -14.04
CA TYR A 118 13.80 -6.34 -15.41
C TYR A 118 14.59 -5.28 -16.21
N LYS A 119 15.08 -4.24 -15.55
CA LYS A 119 15.98 -3.23 -16.13
C LYS A 119 17.41 -3.52 -15.71
#